data_AF-A0A0C3BRN9-F1
#
_entry.id   AF-A0A0C3BRN9-F1
#
_cell.length_a   1.000
_cell.length_b   1.000
_cell.length_c   1.000
_cell.angle_alpha   90.00
_cell.angle_beta   90.00
_cell.angle_gamma   90.00
#
_symmetry.space_group_name_H-M   'P 1'
#
loop_
_entity.id
_entity.type
_entity.pdbx_description
1 polymer ?
#
loop_
_entity_poly.entity_id
_entity_poly.type
_entity_poly.pdbx_seq_one_letter_code
_entity_poly.pdbx_strand_id
1 'polypeptide(L)'
;EKENTSFQSNATNVSEILTELDTHNEQNSDKQIAKNMYAFLKDHPLYDTHALRLIPENDKIIPNFLPNILPRRDQGDREYYCATMLALFQPWRTGEDLKQESESWDDAFTNYPFTDFQKKLMNQFNIRYECHDARDDYRAQLKKGTASYFTSSWDDPENSTDSQDFIDNNPKNDDLDDIPLNFLNIGKSQYNRLKEMEMMNNILRNVGW
;
A
#
# COMPACT_ATOMS: atom_id res chain seq x y z
N GLU A 1 32.77 30.13 30.17
CA GLU A 1 32.01 30.80 29.08
C GLU A 1 31.73 29.72 28.03
N LYS A 2 30.59 29.03 28.10
CA LYS A 2 29.36 29.30 27.33
C LYS A 2 29.64 29.77 25.91
N GLU A 3 29.39 28.89 24.93
CA GLU A 3 28.53 29.21 23.80
C GLU A 3 27.92 27.91 23.24
N ASN A 4 26.63 27.75 23.51
CA ASN A 4 25.73 26.77 22.91
C ASN A 4 25.40 27.25 21.49
N THR A 5 25.80 26.50 20.46
CA THR A 5 25.22 26.64 19.13
C THR A 5 24.14 25.58 18.94
N SER A 6 22.94 25.98 19.36
CA SER A 6 21.67 25.33 19.06
C SER A 6 21.50 25.20 17.55
N PHE A 7 21.58 23.98 17.01
CA PHE A 7 21.04 23.67 15.69
C PHE A 7 19.53 23.83 15.76
N GLN A 8 19.04 24.99 15.31
CA GLN A 8 17.61 25.27 15.24
C GLN A 8 17.00 24.45 14.11
N SER A 9 16.07 23.59 14.51
CA SER A 9 15.11 22.91 13.66
C SER A 9 14.26 23.94 12.90
N ASN A 10 14.51 24.12 11.61
CA ASN A 10 13.54 24.78 10.75
C ASN A 10 12.58 23.71 10.24
N ALA A 11 11.44 23.58 10.93
CA ALA A 11 10.26 22.96 10.34
C ALA A 11 9.82 23.90 9.22
N THR A 12 10.22 23.61 7.98
CA THR A 12 9.89 24.46 6.83
C THR A 12 8.39 24.51 6.69
N ASN A 13 7.82 25.66 7.05
CA ASN A 13 6.39 25.89 6.95
C ASN A 13 6.02 25.85 5.46
N VAL A 14 4.88 25.26 5.10
CA VAL A 14 4.38 25.33 3.72
C VAL A 14 4.27 26.80 3.28
N SER A 15 3.98 27.72 4.20
CA SER A 15 4.02 29.16 3.92
C SER A 15 5.41 29.68 3.59
N GLU A 16 6.48 29.13 4.18
CA GLU A 16 7.87 29.53 3.89
C GLU A 16 8.31 29.06 2.50
N ILE A 17 7.97 27.83 2.12
CA ILE A 17 8.15 27.33 0.74
C ILE A 17 7.39 28.21 -0.25
N LEU A 18 6.15 28.58 0.07
CA LEU A 18 5.35 29.47 -0.77
C LEU A 18 5.99 30.86 -0.90
N THR A 19 6.56 31.41 0.18
CA THR A 19 7.29 32.69 0.09
C THR A 19 8.59 32.60 -0.70
N GLU A 20 9.32 31.47 -0.64
CA GLU A 20 10.51 31.25 -1.48
C GLU A 20 10.14 31.11 -2.97
N LEU A 21 9.02 30.47 -3.28
CA LEU A 21 8.50 30.38 -4.65
C LEU A 21 8.01 31.73 -5.19
N ASP A 22 7.41 32.57 -4.33
CA ASP A 22 6.93 33.91 -4.70
C ASP A 22 8.11 34.89 -4.88
N THR A 23 9.17 34.79 -4.07
CA THR A 23 10.37 35.67 -4.18
C THR A 23 11.21 35.40 -5.42
N HIS A 24 11.20 34.18 -5.97
CA HIS A 24 11.84 33.89 -7.25
C HIS A 24 11.06 34.37 -8.48
N ASN A 25 9.84 34.90 -8.30
CA ASN A 25 8.98 35.36 -9.39
C ASN A 25 9.15 36.86 -9.72
N GLU A 26 9.95 37.62 -8.94
CA GLU A 26 10.07 39.08 -9.11
C GLU A 26 11.05 39.55 -10.19
N GLN A 27 11.68 38.66 -10.97
CA GLN A 27 12.74 39.03 -11.92
C GLN A 27 12.38 38.80 -13.41
N ASN A 28 11.11 38.62 -13.80
CA ASN A 28 10.75 38.57 -15.22
C ASN A 28 9.53 39.40 -15.58
N SER A 29 9.76 40.42 -16.40
CA SER A 29 8.75 41.10 -17.19
C SER A 29 8.10 40.12 -18.20
N ASP A 30 6.80 40.33 -18.41
CA ASP A 30 6.00 39.86 -19.55
C ASP A 30 5.40 38.45 -19.49
N LYS A 31 4.51 38.23 -18.51
CA LYS A 31 3.15 37.66 -18.65
C LYS A 31 2.59 37.45 -17.25
N GLN A 32 1.48 38.11 -16.92
CA GLN A 32 0.85 37.95 -15.61
C GLN A 32 0.24 36.55 -15.52
N ILE A 33 0.98 35.61 -14.92
CA ILE A 33 0.52 34.23 -14.70
C ILE A 33 -0.70 34.29 -13.76
N ALA A 34 -1.72 33.46 -14.03
CA ALA A 34 -2.93 33.42 -13.22
C ALA A 34 -2.60 33.11 -11.74
N LYS A 35 -3.45 33.56 -10.82
CA LYS A 35 -3.27 33.30 -9.39
C LYS A 35 -3.12 31.80 -9.11
N ASN A 36 -2.16 31.44 -8.26
CA ASN A 36 -1.80 30.06 -7.90
C ASN A 36 -1.25 29.21 -9.05
N MET A 37 -0.79 29.83 -10.15
CA MET A 37 0.00 29.16 -11.17
C MET A 37 1.46 29.58 -11.08
N TYR A 38 2.36 28.61 -11.24
CA TYR A 38 3.80 28.78 -11.15
C TYR A 38 4.42 28.24 -12.44
N ALA A 39 5.14 29.09 -13.19
CA ALA A 39 5.85 28.66 -14.38
C ALA A 39 7.05 27.77 -14.02
N PHE A 40 7.49 26.94 -14.97
CA PHE A 40 8.78 26.27 -14.84
C PHE A 40 9.94 27.27 -14.89
N LEU A 41 11.17 26.80 -14.71
CA LEU A 41 12.37 27.60 -14.98
C LEU A 41 12.55 27.78 -16.50
N LYS A 42 13.19 28.87 -16.93
CA LYS A 42 13.40 29.18 -18.36
C LYS A 42 14.09 28.06 -19.13
N ASP A 43 14.96 27.33 -18.45
CA ASP A 43 15.73 26.23 -19.06
C ASP A 43 14.91 24.93 -19.19
N HIS A 44 13.67 24.91 -18.68
CA HIS A 44 12.82 23.72 -18.73
C HIS A 44 12.12 23.60 -20.09
N PRO A 45 12.09 22.41 -20.73
CA PRO A 45 11.46 22.21 -22.05
C PRO A 45 9.98 22.62 -22.13
N LEU A 46 9.28 22.61 -20.99
CA LEU A 46 7.86 22.96 -20.90
C LEU A 46 7.60 24.38 -20.38
N TYR A 47 8.64 25.22 -20.26
CA TYR A 47 8.54 26.60 -19.74
C TYR A 47 7.41 27.40 -20.39
N ASP A 48 7.36 27.40 -21.72
CA ASP A 48 6.38 28.20 -22.47
C ASP A 48 4.99 27.55 -22.57
N THR A 49 4.87 26.25 -22.27
CA THR A 49 3.67 25.47 -22.58
C THR A 49 2.89 25.02 -21.34
N HIS A 50 3.54 24.88 -20.18
CA HIS A 50 2.93 24.33 -18.99
C HIS A 50 3.26 25.18 -17.76
N ALA A 51 2.40 25.08 -16.74
CA ALA A 51 2.61 25.67 -15.44
C ALA A 51 2.07 24.73 -14.35
N LEU A 52 2.67 24.77 -13.17
CA LEU A 52 2.19 24.10 -11.99
C LEU A 52 1.01 24.89 -11.42
N ARG A 53 -0.09 24.22 -11.08
CA ARG A 53 -1.21 24.83 -10.37
C ARG A 53 -1.18 24.39 -8.92
N LEU A 54 -0.99 25.33 -8.01
CA LEU A 54 -1.16 25.09 -6.59
C LEU A 54 -2.66 25.01 -6.27
N ILE A 55 -3.06 23.85 -5.77
CA ILE A 55 -4.41 23.64 -5.26
C ILE A 55 -4.37 23.98 -3.77
N PRO A 56 -5.17 24.95 -3.28
CA PRO A 56 -5.25 25.22 -1.85
C PRO A 56 -5.76 23.98 -1.12
N GLU A 57 -5.42 23.88 0.17
CA GLU A 57 -5.83 22.76 1.02
C GLU A 57 -7.34 22.53 0.92
N ASN A 58 -7.72 21.31 0.53
CA ASN A 58 -9.10 20.94 0.25
C ASN A 58 -9.34 19.47 0.58
N ASP A 59 -10.03 19.23 1.69
CA ASP A 59 -10.35 17.90 2.22
C ASP A 59 -11.16 17.01 1.27
N LYS A 60 -11.74 17.58 0.21
CA LYS A 60 -12.49 16.84 -0.81
C LYS A 60 -11.62 16.27 -1.91
N ILE A 61 -10.34 16.66 -1.98
CA ILE A 61 -9.40 16.20 -3.00
C ILE A 61 -8.35 15.34 -2.30
N ILE A 62 -8.32 14.06 -2.64
CA ILE A 62 -7.38 13.10 -2.07
C ILE A 62 -6.40 12.68 -3.17
N PRO A 63 -5.09 12.91 -2.98
CA PRO A 63 -4.07 12.35 -3.87
C PRO A 63 -4.20 10.83 -3.92
N ASN A 64 -4.37 10.27 -5.11
CA ASN A 64 -4.41 8.83 -5.33
C ASN A 64 -3.08 8.36 -5.91
N PHE A 65 -2.30 7.61 -5.12
CA PHE A 65 -1.07 6.99 -5.58
C PHE A 65 -1.40 5.73 -6.40
N LEU A 66 -1.40 5.87 -7.73
CA LEU A 66 -1.62 4.79 -8.69
C LEU A 66 -0.38 3.85 -8.77
N PRO A 67 -0.55 2.59 -9.23
CA PRO A 67 0.00 1.44 -8.53
C PRO A 67 1.46 1.16 -8.87
N ASN A 68 2.34 1.37 -7.90
CA ASN A 68 3.33 0.39 -7.45
C ASN A 68 3.74 0.76 -6.02
N ILE A 69 2.93 0.20 -5.11
CA ILE A 69 3.09 0.01 -3.67
C ILE A 69 4.29 0.75 -3.07
N LEU A 70 4.02 1.94 -2.52
CA LEU A 70 4.94 2.65 -1.65
C LEU A 70 5.56 1.67 -0.65
N PRO A 71 6.89 1.66 -0.46
CA PRO A 71 7.55 0.64 0.35
C PRO A 71 6.93 0.53 1.74
N ARG A 72 6.84 -0.70 2.24
CA ARG A 72 6.40 -0.97 3.60
C ARG A 72 7.40 -0.39 4.59
N ARG A 73 6.90 0.11 5.71
CA ARG A 73 7.77 0.61 6.79
C ARG A 73 8.37 -0.53 7.60
N ASP A 74 7.61 -1.61 7.77
CA ASP A 74 7.89 -2.71 8.70
C ASP A 74 8.59 -3.91 8.03
N GLN A 75 8.53 -4.03 6.71
CA GLN A 75 9.12 -5.13 5.95
C GLN A 75 9.80 -4.64 4.68
N GLY A 76 10.81 -5.38 4.22
CA GLY A 76 11.50 -5.10 2.96
C GLY A 76 12.79 -4.29 3.15
N ASP A 77 13.14 -3.54 2.10
CA ASP A 77 14.37 -2.75 2.07
C ASP A 77 14.16 -1.38 2.75
N ARG A 78 14.82 -1.21 3.90
CA ARG A 78 14.76 0.02 4.69
C ARG A 78 15.39 1.21 3.96
N GLU A 79 16.51 1.01 3.26
CA GLU A 79 17.16 2.09 2.52
C GLU A 79 16.23 2.59 1.41
N TYR A 80 15.57 1.66 0.71
CA TYR A 80 14.57 2.01 -0.30
C TYR A 80 13.36 2.74 0.29
N TYR A 81 12.88 2.32 1.48
CA TYR A 81 11.82 3.04 2.20
C TYR A 81 12.23 4.48 2.51
N CYS A 82 13.41 4.66 3.09
CA CYS A 82 13.94 5.97 3.47
C CYS A 82 14.09 6.89 2.26
N ALA A 83 14.71 6.39 1.18
CA ALA A 83 14.85 7.13 -0.08
C ALA A 83 13.49 7.56 -0.66
N THR A 84 12.49 6.67 -0.63
CA THR A 84 11.15 6.97 -1.16
C THR A 84 10.44 8.03 -0.32
N MET A 85 10.51 7.96 1.01
CA MET A 85 9.86 8.95 1.87
C MET A 85 10.53 10.32 1.77
N LEU A 86 11.86 10.37 1.66
CA LEU A 86 12.59 11.62 1.40
C LEU A 86 12.17 12.22 0.06
N ALA A 87 12.14 11.43 -1.01
CA ALA A 87 11.72 11.91 -2.33
C ALA A 87 10.29 12.47 -2.38
N LEU A 88 9.40 12.03 -1.46
CA LEU A 88 8.02 12.52 -1.37
C LEU A 88 7.86 13.79 -0.53
N PHE A 89 8.66 13.94 0.53
CA PHE A 89 8.40 14.94 1.58
C PHE A 89 9.50 15.97 1.77
N GLN A 90 10.71 15.71 1.25
CA GLN A 90 11.79 16.68 1.17
C GLN A 90 11.71 17.39 -0.18
N PRO A 91 11.81 18.72 -0.24
CA PRO A 91 11.99 19.42 -1.50
C PRO A 91 13.35 19.07 -2.11
N TRP A 92 13.38 18.70 -3.39
CA TRP A 92 14.62 18.38 -4.10
C TRP A 92 14.54 18.77 -5.58
N ARG A 93 15.71 19.08 -6.17
CA ARG A 93 15.93 19.22 -7.61
C ARG A 93 16.94 18.21 -8.13
N THR A 94 17.87 17.80 -7.27
CA THR A 94 18.93 16.83 -7.53
C THR A 94 18.96 15.79 -6.42
N GLY A 95 19.66 14.67 -6.63
CA GLY A 95 19.82 13.64 -5.60
C GLY A 95 20.63 14.12 -4.38
N GLU A 96 21.53 15.09 -4.59
CA GLU A 96 22.35 15.69 -3.52
C GLU A 96 21.50 16.47 -2.52
N ASP A 97 20.35 16.99 -2.95
CA ASP A 97 19.41 17.66 -2.05
C ASP A 97 18.78 16.69 -1.06
N LEU A 98 18.73 15.39 -1.35
CA LEU A 98 18.12 14.37 -0.49
C LEU A 98 19.11 13.73 0.47
N LYS A 99 20.38 13.59 0.08
CA LYS A 99 21.40 12.88 0.85
C LYS A 99 22.81 13.29 0.45
N GLN A 100 23.71 13.38 1.41
CA GLN A 100 25.15 13.53 1.16
C GLN A 100 25.79 12.23 0.63
N GLU A 101 26.84 12.32 -0.19
CA GLU A 101 27.47 11.13 -0.79
C GLU A 101 27.94 10.08 0.23
N SER A 102 28.39 10.52 1.41
CA SER A 102 28.91 9.65 2.47
C SER A 102 27.86 9.15 3.47
N GLU A 103 26.64 9.67 3.42
CA GLU A 103 25.57 9.37 4.38
C GLU A 103 24.75 8.14 3.93
N SER A 104 24.10 7.38 4.81
CA SER A 104 23.12 6.34 4.42
C SER A 104 21.72 6.92 4.24
N TRP A 105 20.82 6.25 3.49
CA TRP A 105 19.46 6.78 3.35
C TRP A 105 18.71 6.77 4.69
N ASP A 106 18.98 5.80 5.56
CA ASP A 106 18.42 5.77 6.91
C ASP A 106 18.90 6.93 7.79
N ASP A 107 20.18 7.32 7.70
CA ASP A 107 20.71 8.48 8.42
C ASP A 107 20.04 9.77 7.93
N ALA A 108 19.99 9.99 6.62
CA ALA A 108 19.36 11.17 6.04
C ALA A 108 17.86 11.27 6.40
N PHE A 109 17.16 10.13 6.38
CA PHE A 109 15.78 10.04 6.81
C PHE A 109 15.62 10.38 8.30
N THR A 110 16.52 9.91 9.15
CA THR A 110 16.46 10.18 10.59
C THR A 110 16.77 11.66 10.90
N ASN A 111 17.65 12.27 10.11
CA ASN A 111 18.05 13.67 10.27
C ASN A 111 17.03 14.67 9.71
N TYR A 112 16.24 14.27 8.71
CA TYR A 112 15.25 15.17 8.10
C TYR A 112 14.08 15.47 9.07
N PRO A 113 13.76 16.76 9.32
CA PRO A 113 12.73 17.14 10.28
C PRO A 113 11.32 17.01 9.71
N PHE A 114 10.82 15.79 9.55
CA PHE A 114 9.44 15.55 9.08
C PHE A 114 8.40 16.20 10.00
N THR A 115 7.41 16.86 9.40
CA THR A 115 6.27 17.42 10.13
C THR A 115 5.37 16.31 10.68
N ASP A 116 4.58 16.61 11.71
CA ASP A 116 3.65 15.64 12.29
C ASP A 116 2.61 15.17 11.27
N PHE A 117 2.20 16.05 10.36
CA PHE A 117 1.31 15.69 9.25
C PHE A 117 1.97 14.70 8.27
N GLN A 118 3.24 14.91 7.91
CA GLN A 118 3.98 13.98 7.07
C GLN A 118 4.16 12.62 7.74
N LYS A 119 4.51 12.59 9.04
CA LYS A 119 4.59 11.35 9.85
C LYS A 119 3.26 10.62 9.90
N LYS A 120 2.17 11.36 10.06
CA LYS A 120 0.81 10.82 10.01
C LYS A 120 0.58 10.15 8.64
N LEU A 121 0.80 10.86 7.53
CA LEU A 121 0.67 10.29 6.18
C LEU A 121 1.52 9.02 5.97
N MET A 122 2.78 9.03 6.40
CA MET A 122 3.65 7.85 6.35
C MET A 122 3.04 6.65 7.09
N ASN A 123 2.44 6.87 8.26
CA ASN A 123 1.72 5.81 8.97
C ASN A 123 0.48 5.33 8.21
N GLN A 124 -0.27 6.24 7.56
CA GLN A 124 -1.43 5.84 6.74
C GLN A 124 -1.04 5.03 5.51
N PHE A 125 0.15 5.26 4.93
CA PHE A 125 0.63 4.45 3.81
C PHE A 125 0.77 2.96 4.20
N ASN A 126 1.01 2.65 5.48
CA ASN A 126 1.12 1.28 5.96
C ASN A 126 -0.22 0.55 6.10
N ILE A 127 -1.33 1.28 6.29
CA ILE A 127 -2.66 0.70 6.59
C ILE A 127 -3.11 -0.29 5.52
N ARG A 128 -2.85 0.00 4.24
CA ARG A 128 -3.22 -0.92 3.15
C ARG A 128 -2.58 -2.30 3.33
N TYR A 129 -1.33 -2.33 3.77
CA TYR A 129 -0.61 -3.58 4.01
C TYR A 129 -1.15 -4.32 5.22
N GLU A 130 -1.42 -3.59 6.32
CA GLU A 130 -2.04 -4.18 7.51
C GLU A 130 -3.38 -4.85 7.18
N CYS A 131 -4.20 -4.22 6.33
CA CYS A 131 -5.47 -4.81 5.87
C CYS A 131 -5.26 -6.04 4.98
N HIS A 132 -4.24 -6.03 4.11
CA HIS A 132 -3.92 -7.18 3.28
C HIS A 132 -3.41 -8.36 4.11
N ASP A 133 -2.49 -8.11 5.04
CA ASP A 133 -1.95 -9.10 5.96
C ASP A 133 -3.09 -9.70 6.83
N ALA A 134 -3.95 -8.86 7.41
CA ALA A 134 -5.09 -9.33 8.22
C ALA A 134 -6.04 -10.24 7.43
N ARG A 135 -6.32 -9.90 6.16
CA ARG A 135 -7.15 -10.74 5.27
C ARG A 135 -6.50 -12.08 4.97
N ASP A 136 -5.20 -12.07 4.69
CA ASP A 136 -4.48 -13.28 4.31
C ASP A 136 -4.22 -14.18 5.53
N ASP A 137 -4.00 -13.60 6.71
CA ASP A 137 -3.97 -14.30 8.01
C ASP A 137 -5.31 -14.96 8.31
N TYR A 138 -6.42 -14.25 8.13
CA TYR A 138 -7.76 -14.83 8.30
C TYR A 138 -7.99 -16.02 7.35
N ARG A 139 -7.64 -15.87 6.06
CA ARG A 139 -7.72 -16.95 5.08
C ARG A 139 -6.82 -18.14 5.46
N ALA A 140 -5.62 -17.88 5.98
CA ALA A 140 -4.71 -18.92 6.43
C ALA A 140 -5.27 -19.68 7.65
N GLN A 141 -5.92 -18.98 8.59
CA GLN A 141 -6.62 -19.61 9.73
C GLN A 141 -7.79 -20.49 9.27
N LEU A 142 -8.58 -20.04 8.28
CA LEU A 142 -9.66 -20.85 7.70
C LEU A 142 -9.11 -22.16 7.08
N LYS A 143 -8.02 -22.07 6.31
CA LYS A 143 -7.38 -23.25 5.69
C LYS A 143 -6.76 -24.22 6.70
N LYS A 144 -6.30 -23.72 7.85
CA LYS A 144 -5.71 -24.54 8.93
C LYS A 144 -6.76 -25.29 9.77
N GLY A 145 -8.05 -25.17 9.45
CA GLY A 145 -9.12 -25.93 10.09
C GLY A 145 -9.55 -25.39 11.47
N THR A 146 -8.99 -24.26 11.91
CA THR A 146 -9.37 -23.61 13.17
C THR A 146 -10.78 -22.99 13.13
N ALA A 147 -11.41 -22.97 11.95
CA ALA A 147 -12.72 -22.37 11.70
C ALA A 147 -13.92 -23.19 12.18
N SER A 148 -13.76 -24.42 12.65
CA SER A 148 -14.89 -25.22 13.14
C SER A 148 -15.62 -24.59 14.34
N TYR A 149 -15.00 -23.60 15.01
CA TYR A 149 -15.58 -22.87 16.15
C TYR A 149 -16.04 -21.44 15.83
N PHE A 150 -15.76 -20.91 14.63
CA PHE A 150 -16.09 -19.54 14.22
C PHE A 150 -16.83 -19.49 12.87
N THR A 151 -17.57 -20.54 12.51
CA THR A 151 -18.65 -20.38 11.53
C THR A 151 -19.77 -19.61 12.22
N SER A 152 -19.69 -18.28 12.15
CA SER A 152 -20.81 -17.40 12.48
C SER A 152 -22.04 -17.89 11.73
N SER A 153 -23.13 -17.98 12.48
CA SER A 153 -24.48 -18.40 12.11
C SER A 153 -25.18 -17.50 11.06
N TRP A 154 -24.44 -16.84 10.16
CA TRP A 154 -24.93 -15.83 9.23
C TRP A 154 -24.52 -16.03 7.76
N ASP A 155 -23.65 -17.01 7.47
CA ASP A 155 -23.33 -17.36 6.08
C ASP A 155 -24.42 -18.29 5.53
N ASP A 156 -25.34 -17.69 4.80
CA ASP A 156 -26.36 -18.36 3.99
C ASP A 156 -25.67 -18.96 2.75
N PRO A 157 -25.64 -20.30 2.59
CA PRO A 157 -24.82 -20.97 1.59
C PRO A 157 -25.36 -20.84 0.15
N GLU A 158 -26.49 -20.17 -0.07
CA GLU A 158 -27.14 -20.14 -1.38
C GLU A 158 -26.67 -19.02 -2.33
N ASN A 159 -25.74 -18.12 -1.95
CA ASN A 159 -25.34 -17.05 -2.88
C ASN A 159 -23.90 -16.52 -2.80
N SER A 160 -22.89 -17.38 -2.96
CA SER A 160 -21.56 -16.92 -3.38
C SER A 160 -21.06 -17.70 -4.60
N THR A 161 -21.80 -17.53 -5.70
CA THR A 161 -21.20 -17.69 -7.03
C THR A 161 -20.43 -16.41 -7.32
N ASP A 162 -19.11 -16.45 -7.20
CA ASP A 162 -18.30 -15.82 -8.24
C ASP A 162 -17.06 -16.64 -8.52
N SER A 163 -17.15 -17.35 -9.64
CA SER A 163 -16.08 -18.14 -10.25
C SER A 163 -15.48 -17.27 -11.33
N GLN A 164 -14.20 -16.93 -11.27
CA GLN A 164 -13.40 -16.88 -12.50
C GLN A 164 -11.90 -16.82 -12.18
N ASP A 165 -11.26 -17.97 -12.11
CA ASP A 165 -9.85 -18.08 -12.52
C ASP A 165 -9.81 -19.09 -13.68
N PHE A 166 -9.80 -18.54 -14.90
CA PHE A 166 -9.34 -19.26 -16.08
C PHE A 166 -7.82 -19.41 -15.95
N ILE A 167 -7.33 -20.62 -15.64
CA ILE A 167 -6.01 -21.05 -16.09
C ILE A 167 -6.18 -22.38 -16.82
N ASP A 168 -6.25 -22.24 -18.14
CA ASP A 168 -5.89 -23.27 -19.11
C ASP A 168 -4.43 -23.67 -18.90
N ASN A 169 -4.17 -24.97 -18.74
CA ASN A 169 -3.05 -25.66 -19.40
C ASN A 169 -3.16 -27.19 -19.20
N ASN A 170 -3.35 -27.84 -20.34
CA ASN A 170 -3.46 -29.28 -20.61
C ASN A 170 -2.30 -30.14 -20.02
N PRO A 171 -2.51 -31.45 -19.79
CA PRO A 171 -1.72 -32.33 -18.93
C PRO A 171 -0.60 -33.07 -19.68
N LYS A 172 0.43 -33.48 -18.95
CA LYS A 172 1.25 -34.63 -19.31
C LYS A 172 1.29 -35.58 -18.12
N ASN A 173 0.90 -36.81 -18.43
CA ASN A 173 0.77 -37.96 -17.56
C ASN A 173 2.11 -38.29 -16.91
N ASP A 174 2.07 -38.70 -15.65
CA ASP A 174 2.93 -39.74 -15.10
C ASP A 174 2.05 -40.60 -14.16
N ASP A 175 1.60 -41.71 -14.73
CA ASP A 175 1.34 -43.02 -14.14
C ASP A 175 0.98 -43.11 -12.65
N LEU A 176 -0.29 -43.43 -12.41
CA LEU A 176 -0.74 -44.22 -11.25
C LEU A 176 -1.90 -45.12 -11.71
N ASP A 177 -1.56 -46.02 -12.64
CA ASP A 177 -2.36 -47.20 -12.96
C ASP A 177 -2.23 -48.20 -11.80
N ASP A 178 -3.28 -48.27 -10.96
CA ASP A 178 -3.85 -49.51 -10.38
C ASP A 178 -4.79 -49.15 -9.22
N ILE A 179 -6.00 -48.68 -9.53
CA ILE A 179 -7.12 -48.70 -8.57
C ILE A 179 -8.33 -49.34 -9.27
N PRO A 180 -8.86 -50.47 -8.75
CA PRO A 180 -10.04 -51.10 -9.31
C PRO A 180 -11.23 -50.14 -9.39
N LEU A 181 -11.76 -50.02 -10.61
CA LEU A 181 -13.03 -49.40 -10.98
C LEU A 181 -14.17 -49.78 -10.02
N ASN A 182 -14.63 -48.86 -9.16
CA ASN A 182 -16.06 -48.64 -8.88
C ASN A 182 -16.47 -47.48 -7.93
N PHE A 183 -15.84 -46.30 -7.98
CA PHE A 183 -16.37 -45.11 -7.27
C PHE A 183 -16.21 -43.78 -8.03
N LEU A 184 -16.09 -43.84 -9.35
CA LEU A 184 -15.60 -42.74 -10.17
C LEU A 184 -16.62 -41.65 -10.56
N ASN A 185 -17.74 -41.47 -9.86
CA ASN A 185 -18.65 -40.36 -10.23
C ASN A 185 -19.48 -39.77 -9.07
N ILE A 186 -18.86 -39.56 -7.92
CA ILE A 186 -19.40 -38.64 -6.90
C ILE A 186 -18.68 -37.30 -7.07
N GLY A 187 -19.43 -36.27 -7.49
CA GLY A 187 -18.90 -34.90 -7.55
C GLY A 187 -18.50 -34.40 -6.16
N LYS A 188 -17.55 -33.47 -6.08
CA LYS A 188 -17.01 -32.93 -4.81
C LYS A 188 -18.11 -32.47 -3.83
N SER A 189 -19.18 -31.86 -4.35
CA SER A 189 -20.35 -31.45 -3.56
C SER A 189 -21.07 -32.66 -2.94
N GLN A 190 -21.28 -33.72 -3.70
CA GLN A 190 -21.96 -34.93 -3.23
C GLN A 190 -21.08 -35.73 -2.26
N TYR A 191 -19.75 -35.69 -2.42
CA TYR A 191 -18.80 -36.27 -1.45
C TYR A 191 -18.88 -35.55 -0.11
N ASN A 192 -18.86 -34.21 -0.11
CA ASN A 192 -18.96 -33.41 1.11
C ASN A 192 -20.29 -33.65 1.82
N ARG A 193 -21.40 -33.67 1.08
CA ARG A 193 -22.73 -33.98 1.62
C ARG A 193 -22.80 -35.37 2.26
N LEU A 194 -22.20 -36.39 1.63
CA LEU A 194 -22.17 -37.75 2.19
C LEU A 194 -21.34 -37.81 3.47
N LYS A 195 -20.21 -37.11 3.51
CA LYS A 195 -19.35 -37.00 4.69
C LYS A 195 -20.06 -36.28 5.85
N GLU A 196 -20.82 -35.23 5.55
CA GLU A 196 -21.65 -34.51 6.53
C GLU A 196 -22.79 -35.38 7.06
N MET A 197 -23.48 -36.11 6.18
CA MET A 197 -24.52 -37.08 6.59
C MET A 197 -23.94 -38.20 7.47
N GLU A 198 -22.74 -38.68 7.16
CA GLU A 198 -22.05 -39.69 7.97
C GLU A 198 -21.66 -39.14 9.35
N MET A 199 -21.13 -37.92 9.41
CA MET A 199 -20.85 -37.24 10.68
C MET A 199 -22.12 -37.07 11.53
N MET A 200 -23.22 -36.63 10.92
CA MET A 200 -24.50 -36.47 11.62
C MET A 200 -25.04 -37.80 12.16
N ASN A 201 -24.96 -38.88 11.37
CA ASN A 201 -25.36 -40.21 11.80
C ASN A 201 -24.52 -40.74 12.98
N ASN A 202 -23.22 -40.47 13.00
CA ASN A 202 -22.35 -40.85 14.12
C ASN A 202 -22.69 -40.07 15.39
N ILE A 203 -23.02 -38.78 15.26
CA ILE A 203 -23.47 -37.98 16.40
C ILE A 203 -24.77 -38.53 16.96
N LEU A 204 -25.79 -38.79 16.11
CA LEU A 204 -27.09 -39.34 16.51
C LEU A 204 -26.94 -40.66 17.28
N ARG A 205 -26.14 -41.59 16.75
CA ARG A 205 -25.86 -42.87 17.41
C ARG A 205 -25.18 -42.69 18.78
N ASN A 206 -24.25 -41.74 18.89
CA ASN A 206 -23.53 -41.48 20.14
C ASN A 206 -24.40 -40.80 21.20
N VAL A 207 -25.43 -40.04 20.80
CA VAL A 207 -26.40 -39.41 21.72
C VAL A 207 -27.63 -40.27 21.98
N GLY A 208 -27.65 -41.53 21.48
CA GLY A 208 -28.69 -42.51 21.76
C GLY A 208 -29.99 -42.32 20.96
N TRP A 209 -29.91 -41.64 19.81
CA TRP A 209 -30.99 -41.54 18.82
C TRP A 209 -30.86 -42.59 17.71
#